data_AF-A0A1H9PFS6-F1
#
_entry.id   AF-A0A1H9PFS6-F1
#
_cell.length_a   1.000
_cell.length_b   1.000
_cell.length_c   1.000
_cell.angle_alpha   90.00
_cell.angle_beta   90.00
_cell.angle_gamma   90.00
#
_symmetry.space_group_name_H-M   'P 1'
#
loop_
_entity.id
_entity.type
_entity.pdbx_description
1 polymer ?
#
loop_
_entity_poly.entity_id
_entity_poly.type
_entity_poly.pdbx_seq_one_letter_code
_entity_poly.pdbx_strand_id
1 'polypeptide(L)'
;MVPLVFGINAGEFIILLALAVIMFGPERIPEFSRKAARIVYYLRKVANDATHQLKDELGPEYKDLTIQDLNPRTFVQKHVLDGFQEDINDIENQLDTVKSELNAATADVEQATTQLNESAHAQLVAEPEPLSASEAMRQRYGVCFDLEAT
;
A
#
# COMPACT_ATOMS: atom_id res chain seq x y z
N MET A 1 -3.24 31.17 26.43
CA MET A 1 -3.55 30.20 25.36
C MET A 1 -2.37 30.18 24.41
N VAL A 2 -1.49 29.19 24.53
CA VAL A 2 -0.26 29.09 23.71
C VAL A 2 -0.53 28.08 22.60
N PRO A 3 -0.50 28.46 21.32
CA PRO A 3 -0.74 27.52 20.23
C PRO A 3 0.45 26.56 20.09
N LEU A 4 0.10 25.29 20.23
CA LEU A 4 0.94 24.12 20.40
C LEU A 4 0.67 23.25 19.17
N VAL A 5 1.27 23.57 18.03
CA VAL A 5 1.14 22.69 16.85
C VAL A 5 2.02 21.44 17.02
N PHE A 6 2.96 21.44 17.97
CA PHE A 6 3.91 20.34 18.17
C PHE A 6 4.08 19.83 19.61
N GLY A 7 3.31 20.26 20.60
CA GLY A 7 3.53 19.82 22.00
C GLY A 7 4.75 20.40 22.68
N ILE A 8 5.66 21.01 21.91
CA ILE A 8 7.00 21.41 22.35
C ILE A 8 6.98 22.83 22.91
N ASN A 9 7.47 23.00 24.14
CA ASN A 9 7.70 24.32 24.73
C ASN A 9 9.06 24.91 24.28
N ALA A 10 9.32 26.20 24.56
CA ALA A 10 10.56 26.86 24.12
C ALA A 10 11.83 26.18 24.65
N GLY A 11 11.79 25.58 25.86
CA GLY A 11 12.92 24.86 26.44
C GLY A 11 13.20 23.53 25.74
N GLU A 12 12.16 22.73 25.48
CA GLU A 12 12.24 21.48 24.73
C GLU A 12 12.71 21.71 23.30
N PHE A 13 12.31 22.81 22.66
CA PHE A 13 12.82 23.18 21.34
C PHE A 13 14.34 23.38 21.34
N ILE A 14 14.89 24.05 22.36
CA ILE A 14 16.35 24.23 22.51
C ILE A 14 17.05 22.86 22.70
N ILE A 15 16.46 21.95 23.48
CA ILE A 15 16.99 20.60 23.68
C ILE A 15 17.02 19.82 22.36
N LEU A 16 15.95 19.88 21.57
CA LEU A 16 15.89 19.25 20.25
C LEU A 16 16.90 19.86 19.27
N LEU A 17 17.08 21.19 19.31
CA LEU A 17 18.09 21.87 18.50
C LEU A 17 19.50 21.39 18.87
N ALA A 18 19.79 21.29 20.17
CA ALA A 18 21.08 20.78 20.66
C ALA A 18 21.31 19.33 20.22
N LEU A 19 20.29 18.46 20.34
CA LEU A 19 20.34 17.08 19.85
C LEU A 19 20.60 17.02 18.34
N ALA A 20 19.91 17.83 17.55
CA ALA A 20 20.12 17.89 16.10
C ALA A 20 21.56 18.34 15.76
N VAL A 21 22.08 19.36 16.46
CA VAL A 21 23.46 19.83 16.30
C VAL A 21 24.47 18.76 16.68
N ILE A 22 24.23 17.97 17.74
CA ILE A 22 25.13 16.88 18.13
C ILE A 22 25.09 15.74 17.11
N MET A 23 23.90 15.35 16.65
CA MET A 23 23.71 14.22 15.74
C MET A 23 24.25 14.50 14.34
N PHE A 24 24.02 15.71 13.82
CA PHE A 24 24.46 16.10 12.47
C PHE A 24 25.77 16.90 12.45
N GLY A 25 26.13 17.55 13.54
CA GLY A 25 27.25 18.49 13.64
C GLY A 25 26.84 19.95 13.35
N PRO A 26 27.36 20.94 14.10
CA PRO A 26 27.03 22.37 13.92
C PRO A 26 27.44 22.93 12.56
N GLU A 27 28.42 22.31 11.90
CA GLU A 27 28.91 22.75 10.59
C GLU A 27 28.01 22.29 9.43
N ARG A 28 27.28 21.19 9.61
CA ARG A 28 26.48 20.56 8.54
C ARG A 28 25.12 21.21 8.38
N ILE A 29 24.45 21.57 9.48
CA ILE A 29 23.14 22.24 9.46
C ILE A 29 23.13 23.49 8.57
N PRO A 30 24.04 24.48 8.73
CA PRO A 30 24.04 25.67 7.88
C PRO A 30 24.35 25.34 6.41
N GLU A 31 25.15 24.32 6.15
CA GLU A 31 25.42 23.85 4.78
C GLU A 31 24.14 23.30 4.12
N PHE A 32 23.39 22.45 4.83
CA PHE A 32 22.11 21.89 4.35
C PHE A 32 21.03 22.96 4.21
N SER A 33 20.91 23.89 5.17
CA SER A 33 19.96 25.00 5.09
C SER A 33 20.23 25.89 3.87
N ARG A 34 21.50 26.16 3.53
CA ARG A 34 21.86 26.92 2.32
C ARG A 34 21.43 26.22 1.04
N LYS A 35 21.58 24.88 0.96
CA LYS A 35 21.14 24.08 -0.19
C LYS A 35 19.62 24.12 -0.33
N ALA A 36 18.88 23.90 0.77
CA ALA A 36 17.43 23.99 0.79
C ALA A 36 16.94 25.39 0.41
N ALA A 37 17.54 26.45 0.96
CA ALA A 37 17.20 27.83 0.64
C ALA A 37 17.39 28.13 -0.85
N ARG A 38 18.44 27.58 -1.49
CA ARG A 38 18.66 27.74 -2.94
C ARG A 38 17.55 27.07 -3.75
N ILE A 39 17.11 25.88 -3.35
CA ILE A 39 15.98 25.17 -4.00
C ILE A 39 14.70 25.98 -3.86
N VAL A 40 14.39 26.44 -2.65
CA VAL A 40 13.20 27.26 -2.39
C VAL A 40 13.22 28.56 -3.19
N TYR A 41 14.38 29.22 -3.25
CA TYR A 41 14.55 30.44 -4.03
C TYR A 41 14.37 30.18 -5.53
N TYR A 42 14.97 29.12 -6.05
CA TYR A 42 14.82 28.72 -7.44
C TYR A 42 13.37 28.38 -7.78
N LEU A 43 12.70 27.58 -6.94
CA LEU A 43 11.29 27.24 -7.10
C LEU A 43 10.40 28.49 -7.08
N ARG A 44 10.64 29.42 -6.15
CA ARG A 44 9.93 30.71 -6.10
C ARG A 44 10.14 31.52 -7.37
N LYS A 45 11.37 31.55 -7.90
CA LYS A 45 11.69 32.25 -9.14
C LYS A 45 10.96 31.64 -10.32
N VAL A 46 11.06 30.32 -10.52
CA VAL A 46 10.37 29.60 -11.60
C VAL A 46 8.85 29.76 -11.51
N ALA A 47 8.28 29.67 -10.31
CA ALA A 47 6.85 29.86 -10.09
C ALA A 47 6.40 31.30 -10.42
N ASN A 48 7.20 32.31 -10.08
CA ASN A 48 6.93 33.70 -10.43
C ASN A 48 7.05 33.94 -11.95
N ASP A 49 8.09 33.41 -12.59
CA ASP A 49 8.34 33.56 -14.02
C ASP A 49 7.22 32.91 -14.86
N ALA A 50 6.80 31.70 -14.48
CA ALA A 50 5.67 31.00 -15.11
C ALA A 50 4.35 31.76 -14.90
N THR A 51 4.08 32.24 -13.68
CA THR A 51 2.92 33.10 -13.39
C THR A 51 2.93 34.38 -14.24
N HIS A 52 4.11 34.96 -14.47
CA HIS A 52 4.24 36.17 -15.29
C HIS A 52 3.93 35.89 -16.76
N GLN A 53 4.46 34.80 -17.33
CA GLN A 53 4.16 34.39 -18.70
C GLN A 53 2.67 34.06 -18.91
N LEU A 54 2.05 33.35 -17.96
CA LEU A 54 0.61 33.05 -18.00
C LEU A 54 -0.23 34.33 -17.98
N LYS A 55 0.18 35.32 -17.18
CA LYS A 55 -0.50 36.61 -17.07
C LYS A 55 -0.33 37.50 -18.31
N ASP A 56 0.81 37.43 -18.97
CA ASP A 56 1.11 38.22 -20.16
C ASP A 56 0.43 37.66 -21.42
N GLU A 57 0.36 36.34 -21.57
CA GLU A 57 -0.18 35.67 -22.76
C GLU A 57 -1.71 35.45 -22.69
N LEU A 58 -2.29 35.32 -21.50
CA LEU A 58 -3.71 34.98 -21.34
C LEU A 58 -4.56 36.14 -20.79
N GLY A 59 -3.96 37.32 -20.60
CA GLY A 59 -4.67 38.51 -20.15
C GLY A 59 -5.15 38.46 -18.69
N PRO A 60 -5.80 39.53 -18.21
CA PRO A 60 -6.20 39.68 -16.80
C PRO A 60 -7.21 38.65 -16.28
N GLU A 61 -7.73 37.73 -17.09
CA GLU A 61 -8.65 36.67 -16.63
C GLU A 61 -8.03 35.67 -15.64
N TYR A 62 -6.70 35.54 -15.61
CA TYR A 62 -6.00 34.68 -14.62
C TYR A 62 -5.54 35.46 -13.38
N LYS A 63 -5.79 36.77 -13.34
CA LYS A 63 -5.44 37.66 -12.22
C LYS A 63 -6.41 37.49 -11.04
N ASP A 64 -7.58 36.88 -11.29
CA ASP A 64 -8.63 36.62 -10.30
C ASP A 64 -8.53 35.25 -9.62
N LEU A 65 -7.55 34.40 -9.99
CA LEU A 65 -7.09 33.30 -9.15
C LEU A 65 -6.28 33.89 -7.98
N THR A 66 -7.05 34.47 -7.06
CA THR A 66 -6.55 35.34 -6.02
C THR A 66 -5.78 34.52 -5.02
N ILE A 67 -4.48 34.80 -4.96
CA ILE A 67 -3.41 34.34 -4.06
C ILE A 67 -3.77 34.36 -2.55
N GLN A 68 -4.98 34.79 -2.18
CA GLN A 68 -5.48 34.85 -0.81
C GLN A 68 -6.21 33.57 -0.36
N ASP A 69 -6.65 32.69 -1.28
CA ASP A 69 -7.33 31.41 -0.97
C ASP A 69 -6.55 30.15 -1.43
N LEU A 70 -5.31 30.31 -1.91
CA LEU A 70 -4.43 29.18 -2.26
C LEU A 70 -3.81 28.56 -1.01
N ASN A 71 -4.63 27.87 -0.21
CA ASN A 71 -4.12 26.67 0.46
C ASN A 71 -3.78 25.67 -0.65
N PRO A 72 -2.52 25.20 -0.77
CA PRO A 72 -2.10 24.35 -1.89
C PRO A 72 -2.93 23.07 -1.97
N ARG A 73 -3.42 22.60 -0.81
CA ARG A 73 -4.32 21.46 -0.71
C ARG A 73 -5.67 21.71 -1.39
N THR A 74 -6.29 22.86 -1.17
CA THR A 74 -7.63 23.18 -1.69
C THR A 74 -7.60 23.59 -3.17
N PHE A 75 -6.51 24.22 -3.63
CA PHE A 75 -6.33 24.57 -5.05
C PHE A 75 -6.04 23.35 -5.92
N VAL A 76 -5.17 22.43 -5.44
CA VAL A 76 -4.99 21.11 -6.07
C VAL A 76 -6.29 20.33 -6.01
N GLN A 77 -6.97 20.31 -4.87
CA GLN A 77 -8.23 19.59 -4.75
C GLN A 77 -9.32 20.09 -5.71
N LYS A 78 -9.43 21.39 -5.98
CA LYS A 78 -10.47 21.90 -6.89
C LYS A 78 -10.08 21.84 -8.37
N HIS A 79 -8.83 22.15 -8.72
CA HIS A 79 -8.43 22.22 -10.14
C HIS A 79 -7.70 20.99 -10.65
N VAL A 80 -7.03 20.23 -9.78
CA VAL A 80 -6.45 18.92 -10.15
C VAL A 80 -7.50 17.83 -10.01
N LEU A 81 -8.41 17.85 -9.01
CA LEU A 81 -9.48 16.84 -9.03
C LEU A 81 -10.42 17.07 -10.21
N ASP A 82 -11.01 18.25 -10.46
CA ASP A 82 -11.94 18.38 -11.60
C ASP A 82 -11.32 18.02 -12.96
N GLY A 83 -10.02 18.27 -13.17
CA GLY A 83 -9.30 17.90 -14.39
C GLY A 83 -8.83 16.45 -14.47
N PHE A 84 -8.64 15.78 -13.33
CA PHE A 84 -8.23 14.36 -13.27
C PHE A 84 -9.34 13.44 -12.77
N GLN A 85 -10.53 13.95 -12.40
CA GLN A 85 -11.63 13.15 -11.87
C GLN A 85 -12.20 12.25 -12.97
N GLU A 86 -12.22 12.74 -14.21
CA GLU A 86 -12.58 11.93 -15.39
C GLU A 86 -11.59 10.77 -15.56
N ASP A 87 -10.28 11.05 -15.54
CA ASP A 87 -9.23 10.03 -15.61
C ASP A 87 -9.23 9.05 -14.42
N ILE A 88 -9.45 9.54 -13.20
CA ILE A 88 -9.52 8.73 -11.97
C ILE A 88 -10.75 7.84 -11.98
N ASN A 89 -11.91 8.35 -12.41
CA ASN A 89 -13.14 7.58 -12.50
C ASN A 89 -13.01 6.46 -13.56
N ASP A 90 -12.36 6.74 -14.69
CA ASP A 90 -12.07 5.71 -15.71
C ASP A 90 -11.14 4.62 -15.17
N ILE A 91 -10.13 4.99 -14.38
CA ILE A 91 -9.23 4.04 -13.72
C ILE A 91 -9.97 3.22 -12.65
N GLU A 92 -10.84 3.84 -11.84
CA GLU A 92 -11.65 3.12 -10.84
C GLU A 92 -12.62 2.13 -11.51
N ASN A 93 -13.28 2.52 -12.60
CA ASN A 93 -14.17 1.64 -13.37
C ASN A 93 -13.42 0.43 -13.97
N GLN A 94 -12.21 0.65 -14.51
CA GLN A 94 -11.36 -0.43 -15.01
C GLN A 94 -10.91 -1.36 -13.89
N LEU A 95 -10.55 -0.79 -12.73
CA LEU A 95 -10.12 -1.57 -11.58
C LEU A 95 -11.25 -2.40 -10.97
N ASP A 96 -12.48 -1.87 -10.92
CA ASP A 96 -13.66 -2.60 -10.45
C ASP A 96 -14.02 -3.76 -11.37
N THR A 97 -13.85 -3.59 -12.69
CA THR A 97 -14.03 -4.66 -13.67
C THR A 97 -13.01 -5.79 -13.42
N VAL A 98 -11.73 -5.45 -13.32
CA VAL A 98 -10.65 -6.42 -13.03
C VAL A 98 -10.87 -7.10 -11.68
N LYS A 99 -11.32 -6.36 -10.65
CA LYS A 99 -11.62 -6.89 -9.33
C LYS A 99 -12.80 -7.86 -9.36
N SER A 100 -13.83 -7.57 -10.15
CA SER A 100 -14.98 -8.46 -10.34
C SER A 100 -14.58 -9.74 -11.06
N GLU A 101 -13.77 -9.64 -12.12
CA GLU A 101 -13.20 -10.79 -12.83
C GLU A 101 -12.32 -11.64 -11.91
N LEU A 102 -11.48 -11.01 -11.08
CA LEU A 102 -10.66 -11.73 -10.10
C LEU A 102 -11.50 -12.45 -9.06
N ASN A 103 -12.54 -11.80 -8.53
CA ASN A 103 -13.44 -12.41 -7.55
C ASN A 103 -14.24 -13.56 -8.15
N ALA A 104 -14.69 -13.43 -9.40
CA ALA A 104 -15.34 -14.52 -10.14
C ALA A 104 -14.37 -15.68 -10.36
N ALA A 105 -13.15 -15.41 -10.83
CA ALA A 105 -12.12 -16.44 -10.99
C ALA A 105 -11.73 -17.09 -9.66
N THR A 106 -11.68 -16.31 -8.57
CA THR A 106 -11.42 -16.84 -7.23
C THR A 106 -12.55 -17.73 -6.76
N ALA A 107 -13.81 -17.36 -7.01
CA ALA A 107 -14.98 -18.17 -6.71
C ALA A 107 -15.03 -19.46 -7.55
N ASP A 108 -14.66 -19.39 -8.83
CA ASP A 108 -14.58 -20.56 -9.71
C ASP A 108 -13.45 -21.51 -9.27
N VAL A 109 -12.31 -20.97 -8.82
CA VAL A 109 -11.23 -21.74 -8.21
C VAL A 109 -11.68 -22.35 -6.89
N GLU A 110 -12.40 -21.63 -6.04
CA GLU A 110 -12.94 -22.14 -4.77
C GLU A 110 -13.97 -23.25 -5.01
N GLN A 111 -14.83 -23.10 -6.02
CA GLN A 111 -15.76 -24.15 -6.46
C GLN A 111 -15.04 -25.35 -7.05
N ALA A 112 -14.02 -25.15 -7.88
CA ALA A 112 -13.21 -26.23 -8.41
C ALA A 112 -12.45 -26.96 -7.29
N THR A 113 -11.90 -26.25 -6.30
CA THR A 113 -11.25 -26.87 -5.14
C THR A 113 -12.23 -27.61 -4.24
N THR A 114 -13.47 -27.13 -4.11
CA THR A 114 -14.54 -27.80 -3.35
C THR A 114 -15.01 -29.06 -4.08
N GLN A 115 -15.19 -29.00 -5.41
CA GLN A 115 -15.52 -30.17 -6.24
C GLN A 115 -14.37 -31.18 -6.29
N LEU A 116 -13.12 -30.72 -6.28
CA LEU A 116 -11.93 -31.58 -6.14
C LEU A 116 -11.84 -32.20 -4.74
N ASN A 117 -12.24 -31.47 -3.69
CA ASN A 117 -12.27 -31.98 -2.34
C ASN A 117 -13.44 -32.97 -2.13
N GLU A 118 -14.59 -32.74 -2.74
CA GLU A 118 -15.73 -33.66 -2.75
C GLU A 118 -15.45 -34.92 -3.58
N SER A 119 -14.75 -34.81 -4.70
CA SER A 119 -14.29 -35.97 -5.47
C SER A 119 -13.11 -36.70 -4.80
N ALA A 120 -12.26 -36.00 -4.04
CA ALA A 120 -11.29 -36.63 -3.15
C ALA A 120 -11.97 -37.34 -1.96
N HIS A 121 -13.08 -36.79 -1.42
CA HIS A 121 -13.85 -37.42 -0.35
C HIS A 121 -14.72 -38.59 -0.83
N ALA A 122 -15.20 -38.60 -2.08
CA ALA A 122 -15.94 -39.73 -2.65
C ALA A 122 -15.06 -40.96 -2.89
N GLN A 123 -13.76 -40.78 -3.10
CA GLN A 123 -12.80 -41.89 -3.20
C GLN A 123 -12.28 -42.37 -1.83
N LEU A 124 -12.65 -41.70 -0.73
CA LEU A 124 -12.34 -42.12 0.64
C LEU A 124 -13.49 -42.87 1.35
N VAL A 125 -14.67 -43.03 0.73
CA VAL A 125 -15.88 -43.55 1.43
C VAL A 125 -16.61 -44.72 0.74
N ALA A 126 -16.01 -45.40 -0.26
CA ALA A 126 -16.63 -46.60 -0.84
C ALA A 126 -15.66 -47.74 -1.14
N GLU A 127 -15.37 -48.59 -0.15
CA GLU A 127 -15.68 -50.04 -0.18
C GLU A 127 -15.59 -50.66 1.23
N PRO A 128 -16.23 -51.83 1.48
CA PRO A 128 -16.81 -52.20 2.77
C PRO A 128 -15.93 -53.14 3.61
N GLU A 129 -16.12 -53.05 4.93
CA GLU A 129 -16.00 -54.11 5.95
C GLU A 129 -14.65 -54.84 6.18
N PRO A 130 -14.43 -55.38 7.39
CA PRO A 130 -13.11 -55.51 8.00
C PRO A 130 -12.45 -56.86 7.68
N LEU A 131 -11.38 -56.84 6.91
CA LEU A 131 -10.46 -57.96 6.82
C LEU A 131 -9.13 -57.61 7.49
N SER A 132 -8.97 -58.18 8.69
CA SER A 132 -7.72 -58.76 9.18
C SER A 132 -6.44 -57.93 8.98
N ALA A 133 -6.29 -56.90 9.81
CA ALA A 133 -4.99 -56.27 10.10
C ALA A 133 -3.90 -57.28 10.57
N SER A 134 -4.30 -58.51 10.92
CA SER A 134 -3.41 -59.62 11.26
C SER A 134 -2.89 -60.43 10.06
N GLU A 135 -3.52 -60.38 8.88
CA GLU A 135 -3.14 -61.21 7.72
C GLU A 135 -2.12 -60.51 6.81
N ALA A 136 -2.26 -59.19 6.60
CA ALA A 136 -1.30 -58.40 5.83
C ALA A 136 0.09 -58.32 6.50
N MET A 137 0.16 -58.43 7.83
CA MET A 137 1.42 -58.42 8.59
C MET A 137 2.13 -59.78 8.57
N ARG A 138 1.38 -60.90 8.54
CA ARG A 138 1.93 -62.27 8.41
C ARG A 138 2.59 -62.55 7.06
N GLN A 139 2.09 -61.94 5.98
CA GLN A 139 2.67 -62.15 4.65
C GLN A 139 3.99 -61.41 4.44
N ARG A 140 4.22 -60.31 5.17
CA ARG A 140 5.42 -59.48 5.04
C ARG A 140 6.54 -59.87 6.01
N TYR A 141 6.20 -60.53 7.11
CA TYR A 141 7.14 -61.19 8.02
C TYR A 141 6.76 -62.66 8.10
N GLY A 142 7.43 -63.50 7.30
CA GLY A 142 7.23 -64.95 7.28
C GLY A 142 7.58 -65.60 8.61
N VAL A 143 6.65 -65.55 9.57
CA VAL A 143 6.74 -66.23 10.85
C VAL A 143 6.10 -67.62 10.69
N CYS A 144 6.91 -68.58 10.26
CA CYS A 144 6.68 -69.99 10.53
C CYS A 144 6.98 -70.23 12.02
N PHE A 145 6.00 -70.00 12.88
CA PHE A 145 6.02 -70.54 14.23
C PHE A 145 4.66 -71.16 14.51
N ASP A 146 4.57 -72.43 14.10
CA ASP A 146 3.50 -73.34 14.50
C ASP A 146 3.84 -73.82 15.91
N LEU A 147 3.01 -73.47 16.89
CA LEU A 147 3.20 -73.80 18.30
C LEU A 147 2.33 -74.99 18.73
N GLU A 148 1.94 -75.85 17.80
CA GLU A 148 1.26 -77.12 18.05
C GLU A 148 1.83 -78.23 17.15
N ALA A 149 3.07 -78.64 17.43
CA ALA A 149 3.55 -79.93 16.98
C ALA A 149 3.10 -81.02 17.97
N THR A 150 2.05 -81.77 17.61
CA THR A 150 1.82 -83.17 17.99
C THR A 150 0.97 -83.86 16.92
#